data_AF-A0AB39F4V8-F1
#
_entry.id   AF-A0AB39F4V8-F1
#
_cell.length_a   1.000
_cell.length_b   1.000
_cell.length_c   1.000
_cell.angle_alpha   90.00
_cell.angle_beta   90.00
_cell.angle_gamma   90.00
#
_symmetry.space_group_name_H-M   'P 1'
#
loop_
_entity.id
_entity.type
_entity.pdbx_description
1 polymer ?
#
loop_
_entity_poly.entity_id
_entity_poly.type
_entity_poly.pdbx_seq_one_letter_code
_entity_poly.pdbx_strand_id
1 'polypeptide(L)'
;MDLVTQNLVAAFKAEESLPVKMDDATVLEHFVNYCAISNEYGEEFDVEDLHTGGPDDLGIDGIAVMVNGTMVLDEQEVKDLALANKYIEAKLVFCQSKSGGFSGDEISNTFFGLKDLFSTESSMPRNARIAEKERLIKFIYEQSAWFKRGNPTVKIYYATTGKWQDDPKLVKRVSVERDSLIDLDIFESVDFIPVDAKTLQRLYSNAKNRFSKSIEFASKITLPELPGVQESYLGYLPSEEFMKLISDESGNMLKGLFYDN
;
A
#
# COMPACT_ATOMS: atom_id res chain seq x y z
N MET A 1 -12.05 18.14 -6.06
CA MET A 1 -12.21 17.35 -4.81
C MET A 1 -13.56 17.71 -4.19
N ASP A 2 -14.32 16.71 -3.74
CA ASP A 2 -15.57 16.93 -3.01
C ASP A 2 -15.31 17.34 -1.54
N LEU A 3 -16.33 17.89 -0.89
CA LEU A 3 -16.24 18.42 0.48
C LEU A 3 -15.83 17.35 1.51
N VAL A 4 -16.26 16.09 1.34
CA VAL A 4 -15.94 15.03 2.29
C VAL A 4 -14.45 14.70 2.18
N THR A 5 -13.97 14.43 0.96
CA THR A 5 -12.54 14.13 0.74
C THR A 5 -11.64 15.28 1.20
N GLN A 6 -12.03 16.55 0.98
CA GLN A 6 -11.28 17.71 1.49
C GLN A 6 -11.15 17.72 3.01
N ASN A 7 -12.22 17.44 3.74
CA ASN A 7 -12.18 17.38 5.20
C ASN A 7 -11.34 16.21 5.72
N LEU A 8 -11.38 15.05 5.05
CA LEU A 8 -10.55 13.90 5.42
C LEU A 8 -9.06 14.18 5.20
N VAL A 9 -8.69 14.79 4.06
CA VAL A 9 -7.31 15.21 3.78
C VAL A 9 -6.83 16.21 4.83
N ALA A 10 -7.67 17.16 5.25
CA ALA A 10 -7.33 18.13 6.28
C ALA A 10 -7.14 17.46 7.67
N ALA A 11 -7.99 16.49 8.02
CA ALA A 11 -7.86 15.71 9.25
C ALA A 11 -6.55 14.91 9.25
N PHE A 12 -6.27 14.18 8.16
CA PHE A 12 -5.02 13.46 7.95
C PHE A 12 -3.79 14.35 8.09
N LYS A 13 -3.78 15.53 7.44
CA LYS A 13 -2.67 16.49 7.52
C LYS A 13 -2.35 16.88 8.97
N ALA A 14 -3.39 17.04 9.80
CA ALA A 14 -3.23 17.37 11.21
C ALA A 14 -2.75 16.17 12.05
N GLU A 15 -3.27 14.98 11.78
CA GLU A 15 -2.92 13.74 12.50
C GLU A 15 -1.47 13.32 12.25
N GLU A 16 -1.04 13.29 10.98
CA GLU A 16 0.34 12.96 10.59
C GLU A 16 1.32 14.12 10.82
N SER A 17 0.85 15.21 11.42
CA SER A 17 1.67 16.40 11.74
C SER A 17 2.45 16.96 10.54
N LEU A 18 1.87 16.86 9.33
CA LEU A 18 2.51 17.32 8.11
C LEU A 18 2.72 18.85 8.14
N PRO A 19 3.77 19.38 7.47
CA PRO A 19 4.09 20.80 7.50
C PRO A 19 2.90 21.68 7.09
N VAL A 20 2.61 22.71 7.91
CA VAL A 20 1.49 23.64 7.68
C VAL A 20 1.52 24.25 6.27
N LYS A 21 2.73 24.58 5.79
CA LYS A 21 2.97 25.22 4.48
C LYS A 21 3.07 24.24 3.29
N MET A 22 2.92 22.94 3.51
CA MET A 22 2.90 21.95 2.43
C MET A 22 1.67 22.21 1.54
N ASP A 23 1.90 22.21 0.23
CA ASP A 23 0.87 22.48 -0.76
C ASP A 23 -0.15 21.34 -0.86
N ASP A 24 -1.36 21.66 -1.31
CA ASP A 24 -2.48 20.72 -1.30
C ASP A 24 -2.27 19.50 -2.22
N ALA A 25 -1.45 19.62 -3.27
CA ALA A 25 -1.15 18.49 -4.15
C ALA A 25 -0.25 17.49 -3.44
N THR A 26 0.85 17.95 -2.84
CA THR A 26 1.74 17.11 -2.03
C THR A 26 1.00 16.48 -0.84
N VAL A 27 0.11 17.22 -0.16
CA VAL A 27 -0.71 16.64 0.92
C VAL A 27 -1.63 15.54 0.39
N LEU A 28 -2.19 15.69 -0.82
CA LEU A 28 -3.00 14.66 -1.45
C LEU A 28 -2.17 13.41 -1.80
N GLU A 29 -0.93 13.59 -2.24
CA GLU A 29 0.02 12.50 -2.51
C GLU A 29 0.26 11.67 -1.24
N HIS A 30 0.60 12.32 -0.12
CA HIS A 30 0.73 11.64 1.18
C HIS A 30 -0.56 10.95 1.61
N PHE A 31 -1.71 11.61 1.45
CA PHE A 31 -3.00 11.03 1.83
C PHE A 31 -3.32 9.76 1.03
N VAL A 32 -3.09 9.78 -0.29
CA VAL A 32 -3.28 8.62 -1.16
C VAL A 32 -2.31 7.51 -0.79
N ASN A 33 -1.04 7.83 -0.57
CA ASN A 33 -0.03 6.86 -0.13
C ASN A 33 -0.46 6.18 1.18
N TYR A 34 -0.85 6.97 2.18
CA TYR A 34 -1.35 6.44 3.45
C TYR A 34 -2.54 5.52 3.25
N CYS A 35 -3.55 5.92 2.47
CA CYS A 35 -4.75 5.11 2.22
C CYS A 35 -4.45 3.79 1.51
N ALA A 36 -3.64 3.84 0.45
CA ALA A 36 -3.30 2.69 -0.37
C ALA A 36 -2.43 1.69 0.41
N ILE A 37 -1.35 2.17 1.02
CA ILE A 37 -0.44 1.30 1.78
C ILE A 37 -1.12 0.77 3.04
N SER A 38 -2.01 1.55 3.64
CA SER A 38 -2.81 1.08 4.78
C SER A 38 -3.73 -0.09 4.46
N ASN A 39 -4.07 -0.30 3.19
CA ASN A 39 -4.85 -1.44 2.74
C ASN A 39 -3.99 -2.68 2.46
N GLU A 40 -2.67 -2.51 2.32
CA GLU A 40 -1.74 -3.58 1.96
C GLU A 40 -0.84 -4.03 3.11
N TYR A 41 -0.60 -3.14 4.08
CA TYR A 41 0.30 -3.33 5.21
C TYR A 41 -0.47 -3.13 6.52
N GLY A 42 -0.34 -4.11 7.42
CA GLY A 42 -1.13 -4.20 8.65
C GLY A 42 -0.61 -3.38 9.83
N GLU A 43 0.64 -2.93 9.77
CA GLU A 43 1.33 -2.24 10.86
C GLU A 43 1.41 -0.71 10.62
N GLU A 44 1.94 0.00 11.61
CA GLU A 44 2.24 1.44 11.50
C GLU A 44 3.45 1.68 10.59
N PHE A 45 3.47 2.81 9.90
CA PHE A 45 4.55 3.23 9.01
C PHE A 45 4.57 4.75 8.92
N ASP A 46 5.73 5.32 8.58
CA ASP A 46 5.84 6.74 8.26
C ASP A 46 5.47 6.97 6.79
N VAL A 47 4.52 7.87 6.55
CA VAL A 47 4.07 8.21 5.19
C VAL A 47 5.13 8.99 4.40
N GLU A 48 6.07 9.66 5.07
CA GLU A 48 7.19 10.35 4.42
C GLU A 48 8.16 9.35 3.77
N ASP A 49 8.36 8.17 4.36
CA ASP A 49 9.23 7.12 3.82
C ASP A 49 8.70 6.53 2.51
N LEU A 50 7.40 6.71 2.23
CA LEU A 50 6.73 6.23 1.03
C LEU A 50 6.74 7.26 -0.10
N HIS A 51 6.74 8.55 0.25
CA HIS A 51 6.44 9.63 -0.68
C HIS A 51 7.60 9.90 -1.64
N THR A 52 7.35 9.78 -2.95
CA THR A 52 8.37 9.97 -4.01
C THR A 52 8.07 11.13 -4.96
N GLY A 53 6.95 11.83 -4.75
CA GLY A 53 6.46 12.90 -5.60
C GLY A 53 7.42 14.10 -5.71
N GLY A 54 7.40 14.73 -6.88
CA GLY A 54 8.19 15.91 -7.18
C GLY A 54 8.78 15.87 -8.60
N PRO A 55 9.69 16.79 -8.93
CA PRO A 55 10.39 16.73 -10.21
C PRO A 55 11.07 15.37 -10.40
N ASP A 56 11.05 14.84 -11.62
CA ASP A 56 11.69 13.57 -11.99
C ASP A 56 11.25 12.36 -11.13
N ASP A 57 9.96 12.29 -10.78
CA ASP A 57 9.33 11.20 -9.99
C ASP A 57 8.82 10.02 -10.83
N LEU A 58 9.00 10.07 -12.15
CA LEU A 58 8.45 9.09 -13.11
C LEU A 58 6.92 8.98 -13.09
N GLY A 59 6.21 9.99 -12.57
CA GLY A 59 4.78 9.94 -12.36
C GLY A 59 4.36 8.95 -11.27
N ILE A 60 5.22 8.73 -10.27
CA ILE A 60 4.98 7.86 -9.12
C ILE A 60 5.11 8.70 -7.85
N ASP A 61 3.99 8.85 -7.14
CA ASP A 61 3.90 9.72 -5.96
C ASP A 61 4.23 8.94 -4.68
N GLY A 62 4.18 7.60 -4.72
CA GLY A 62 4.66 6.78 -3.62
C GLY A 62 5.02 5.35 -3.99
N ILE A 63 5.98 4.80 -3.24
CA ILE A 63 6.48 3.44 -3.41
C ILE A 63 6.62 2.77 -2.04
N ALA A 64 5.91 1.66 -1.83
CA ALA A 64 6.15 0.75 -0.72
C ALA A 64 6.73 -0.57 -1.22
N VAL A 65 7.76 -1.04 -0.53
CA VAL A 65 8.40 -2.32 -0.78
C VAL A 65 8.18 -3.19 0.45
N MET A 66 7.56 -4.35 0.26
CA MET A 66 7.33 -5.31 1.34
C MET A 66 8.02 -6.63 1.03
N VAL A 67 8.71 -7.19 2.02
CA VAL A 67 9.34 -8.50 1.95
C VAL A 67 8.80 -9.35 3.09
N ASN A 68 8.26 -10.53 2.76
CA ASN A 68 7.67 -11.49 3.69
C ASN A 68 6.57 -10.89 4.60
N GLY A 69 5.89 -9.85 4.14
CA GLY A 69 4.81 -9.17 4.88
C GLY A 69 5.25 -7.96 5.69
N THR A 70 6.55 -7.66 5.76
CA THR A 70 7.12 -6.51 6.47
C THR A 70 7.52 -5.43 5.47
N MET A 71 7.27 -4.16 5.79
CA MET A 71 7.77 -3.03 4.99
C MET A 71 9.29 -2.91 5.16
N VAL A 72 10.01 -2.75 4.05
CA VAL A 72 11.47 -2.60 4.06
C VAL A 72 11.88 -1.26 3.44
N LEU A 73 12.87 -0.62 4.04
CA LEU A 73 13.42 0.67 3.64
C LEU A 73 14.85 0.56 3.12
N ASP A 74 15.58 -0.50 3.51
CA ASP A 74 16.96 -0.72 3.07
C ASP A 74 17.29 -2.19 2.73
N GLU A 75 18.48 -2.38 2.16
CA GLU A 75 18.98 -3.69 1.74
C GLU A 75 19.29 -4.64 2.91
N GLN A 76 19.59 -4.09 4.09
CA GLN A 76 19.96 -4.87 5.27
C GLN A 76 18.73 -5.59 5.83
N GLU A 77 17.59 -4.89 5.91
CA GLU A 77 16.31 -5.49 6.32
C GLU A 77 15.91 -6.64 5.39
N VAL A 78 16.11 -6.49 4.07
CA VAL A 78 15.87 -7.55 3.09
C VAL A 78 16.75 -8.78 3.36
N LYS A 79 18.05 -8.57 3.64
CA LYS A 79 18.98 -9.66 3.96
C LYS A 79 18.57 -10.39 5.23
N ASP A 80 18.18 -9.65 6.26
CA ASP A 80 17.79 -10.22 7.55
C ASP A 80 16.51 -11.04 7.42
N LEU A 81 15.51 -10.53 6.70
CA LEU A 81 14.27 -11.27 6.41
C LEU A 81 14.51 -12.51 5.56
N ALA A 82 15.37 -12.44 4.53
CA ALA A 82 15.73 -13.59 3.71
C ALA A 82 16.45 -14.68 4.53
N LEU A 83 17.37 -14.27 5.42
CA LEU A 83 18.09 -15.19 6.30
C LEU A 83 17.19 -15.84 7.34
N ALA A 84 16.27 -15.08 7.94
CA ALA A 84 15.33 -15.60 8.94
C ALA A 84 14.34 -16.59 8.32
N ASN A 85 13.72 -16.21 7.19
CA ASN A 85 12.63 -16.98 6.58
C ASN A 85 13.13 -18.08 5.63
N LYS A 86 14.35 -17.96 5.10
CA LYS A 86 14.91 -18.82 4.05
C LYS A 86 14.16 -18.74 2.70
N TYR A 87 13.39 -17.68 2.48
CA TYR A 87 12.75 -17.30 1.23
C TYR A 87 12.47 -15.79 1.23
N ILE A 88 12.20 -15.26 0.04
CA ILE A 88 11.68 -13.90 -0.17
C ILE A 88 10.36 -14.02 -0.94
N GLU A 89 9.32 -13.40 -0.39
CA GLU A 89 8.04 -13.12 -1.02
C GLU A 89 7.90 -11.59 -1.05
N ALA A 90 8.04 -10.99 -2.22
CA ALA A 90 8.06 -9.54 -2.37
C ALA A 90 6.74 -8.99 -2.92
N LYS A 91 6.27 -7.88 -2.36
CA LYS A 91 5.14 -7.10 -2.85
C LYS A 91 5.60 -5.65 -3.06
N LEU A 92 5.39 -5.15 -4.28
CA LEU A 92 5.69 -3.78 -4.67
C LEU A 92 4.38 -3.02 -4.86
N VAL A 93 4.20 -1.92 -4.13
CA VAL A 93 3.00 -1.11 -4.21
C VAL A 93 3.38 0.29 -4.68
N PHE A 94 2.77 0.72 -5.78
CA PHE A 94 3.00 2.01 -6.41
C PHE A 94 1.72 2.83 -6.32
N CYS A 95 1.88 4.11 -6.01
CA CYS A 95 0.77 5.04 -5.86
C CYS A 95 0.96 6.21 -6.80
N GLN A 96 -0.13 6.61 -7.46
CA GLN A 96 -0.22 7.91 -8.12
C GLN A 96 -1.54 8.58 -7.73
N SER A 97 -1.47 9.86 -7.44
CA SER A 97 -2.57 10.73 -7.11
C SER A 97 -2.77 11.77 -8.20
N LYS A 98 -4.03 12.04 -8.55
CA LYS A 98 -4.38 13.14 -9.46
C LYS A 98 -5.60 13.89 -8.95
N SER A 99 -5.49 15.21 -8.98
CA SER A 99 -6.65 16.07 -8.83
C SER A 99 -7.53 15.98 -10.08
N GLY A 100 -8.85 16.01 -9.93
CA GLY A 100 -9.78 15.87 -11.05
C GLY A 100 -10.19 14.42 -11.31
N GLY A 101 -10.38 14.04 -12.58
CA GLY A 101 -10.86 12.73 -13.01
C GLY A 101 -9.78 11.85 -13.64
N PHE A 102 -10.14 10.62 -13.99
CA PHE A 102 -9.23 9.65 -14.60
C PHE A 102 -8.81 10.09 -16.01
N SER A 103 -7.50 10.19 -16.24
CA SER A 103 -6.91 10.55 -17.52
C SER A 103 -6.13 9.37 -18.10
N GLY A 104 -6.45 8.99 -19.34
CA GLY A 104 -5.72 7.91 -20.03
C GLY A 104 -4.25 8.24 -20.24
N ASP A 105 -3.91 9.51 -20.44
CA ASP A 105 -2.53 9.94 -20.65
C ASP A 105 -1.72 9.84 -19.36
N GLU A 106 -2.28 10.29 -18.23
CA GLU A 106 -1.63 10.17 -16.92
C GLU A 106 -1.45 8.71 -16.51
N ILE A 107 -2.46 7.86 -16.72
CA ILE A 107 -2.35 6.40 -16.51
C ILE A 107 -1.19 5.84 -17.34
N SER A 108 -1.09 6.22 -18.61
CA SER A 108 -0.01 5.73 -19.49
C SER A 108 1.35 6.22 -19.02
N ASN A 109 1.45 7.45 -18.53
CA ASN A 109 2.69 8.01 -17.99
C ASN A 109 3.16 7.22 -16.76
N THR A 110 2.26 6.82 -15.85
CA THR A 110 2.61 5.94 -14.71
C THR A 110 3.15 4.60 -15.19
N PHE A 111 2.48 3.95 -16.13
CA PHE A 111 2.96 2.67 -16.66
C PHE A 111 4.30 2.81 -17.39
N PHE A 112 4.50 3.92 -18.11
CA PHE A 112 5.77 4.23 -18.75
C PHE A 112 6.90 4.42 -17.71
N GLY A 113 6.64 5.17 -16.65
CA GLY A 113 7.57 5.34 -15.53
C GLY A 113 7.92 4.03 -14.84
N LEU A 114 6.93 3.16 -14.61
CA LEU A 114 7.16 1.82 -14.06
C LEU A 114 8.01 0.96 -15.00
N LYS A 115 7.73 0.95 -16.30
CA LYS A 115 8.55 0.21 -17.28
C LYS A 115 10.00 0.68 -17.26
N ASP A 116 10.23 1.99 -17.21
CA ASP A 116 11.58 2.57 -17.14
C ASP A 116 12.28 2.21 -15.81
N LEU A 117 11.56 2.23 -14.68
CA LEU A 117 12.05 1.80 -13.36
C LEU A 117 12.55 0.34 -13.35
N PHE A 118 11.84 -0.56 -14.05
CA PHE A 118 12.20 -1.98 -14.13
C PHE A 118 13.08 -2.35 -15.33
N SER A 119 13.42 -1.37 -16.18
CA SER A 119 14.28 -1.60 -17.34
C SER A 119 15.74 -1.82 -16.93
N THR A 120 16.47 -2.60 -17.71
CA THR A 120 17.92 -2.79 -17.53
C THR A 120 18.70 -1.52 -17.88
N GLU A 121 18.21 -0.75 -18.86
CA GLU A 121 18.80 0.50 -19.32
C GLU A 121 17.79 1.63 -19.10
N SER A 122 17.83 2.20 -17.91
CA SER A 122 17.04 3.37 -17.59
C SER A 122 17.39 4.55 -18.49
N SER A 123 16.37 5.21 -19.02
CA SER A 123 16.52 6.35 -19.91
C SER A 123 16.13 7.68 -19.26
N MET A 124 15.29 7.66 -18.23
CA MET A 124 14.74 8.87 -17.62
C MET A 124 15.55 9.39 -16.43
N PRO A 125 15.58 10.72 -16.21
CA PRO A 125 16.08 11.29 -14.96
C PRO A 125 15.21 10.86 -13.77
N ARG A 126 15.82 10.79 -12.59
CA ARG A 126 15.16 10.41 -11.34
C ARG A 126 15.55 11.33 -10.21
N ASN A 127 14.58 11.65 -9.36
CA ASN A 127 14.87 12.26 -8.07
C ASN A 127 15.52 11.25 -7.10
N ALA A 128 16.04 11.77 -5.99
CA ALA A 128 16.77 10.96 -5.01
C ALA A 128 15.91 9.83 -4.40
N ARG A 129 14.61 10.08 -4.19
CA ARG A 129 13.70 9.13 -3.55
C ARG A 129 13.34 7.97 -4.48
N ILE A 130 13.02 8.24 -5.75
CA ILE A 130 12.85 7.18 -6.75
C ILE A 130 14.14 6.38 -6.91
N ALA A 131 15.30 7.06 -6.99
CA ALA A 131 16.58 6.36 -7.14
C ALA A 131 16.92 5.46 -5.94
N GLU A 132 16.51 5.84 -4.73
CA GLU A 132 16.65 5.01 -3.53
C GLU A 132 15.75 3.78 -3.57
N LYS A 133 14.46 3.96 -3.89
CA LYS A 133 13.52 2.83 -4.03
C LYS A 133 13.91 1.91 -5.18
N GLU A 134 14.40 2.45 -6.29
CA GLU A 134 14.94 1.68 -7.41
C GLU A 134 16.11 0.79 -6.98
N ARG A 135 17.07 1.33 -6.20
CA ARG A 135 18.20 0.54 -5.68
C ARG A 135 17.72 -0.62 -4.82
N LEU A 136 16.78 -0.37 -3.90
CA LEU A 136 16.20 -1.40 -3.04
C LEU A 136 15.49 -2.49 -3.86
N ILE A 137 14.69 -2.11 -4.85
CA ILE A 137 13.99 -3.04 -5.73
C ILE A 137 14.99 -3.89 -6.53
N LYS A 138 16.03 -3.27 -7.12
CA LYS A 138 17.09 -4.00 -7.84
C LYS A 138 17.81 -4.98 -6.92
N PHE A 139 18.14 -4.57 -5.70
CA PHE A 139 18.74 -5.44 -4.70
C PHE A 139 17.85 -6.67 -4.41
N ILE A 140 16.54 -6.51 -4.28
CA ILE A 140 15.60 -7.63 -4.11
C ILE A 140 15.69 -8.60 -5.30
N TYR A 141 15.74 -8.11 -6.54
CA TYR A 141 15.89 -8.96 -7.73
C TYR A 141 17.25 -9.67 -7.82
N GLU A 142 18.33 -9.05 -7.33
CA GLU A 142 19.63 -9.73 -7.19
C GLU A 142 19.54 -10.94 -6.25
N GLN A 143 18.57 -10.94 -5.32
CA GLN A 143 18.27 -12.05 -4.43
C GLN A 143 17.24 -13.04 -4.99
N SER A 144 16.96 -13.02 -6.30
CA SER A 144 15.95 -13.87 -6.96
C SER A 144 16.09 -15.38 -6.69
N ALA A 145 17.29 -15.87 -6.34
CA ALA A 145 17.48 -17.26 -5.88
C ALA A 145 16.64 -17.62 -4.62
N TRP A 146 16.18 -16.61 -3.86
CA TRP A 146 15.32 -16.76 -2.70
C TRP A 146 13.82 -16.67 -3.03
N PHE A 147 13.42 -16.40 -4.28
CA PHE A 147 12.02 -16.28 -4.74
C PHE A 147 11.33 -17.66 -4.86
N LYS A 148 11.31 -18.41 -3.75
CA LYS A 148 10.78 -19.78 -3.71
C LYS A 148 9.27 -19.87 -3.87
N ARG A 149 8.56 -18.74 -3.75
CA ARG A 149 7.10 -18.66 -3.78
C ARG A 149 6.54 -17.93 -4.99
N GLY A 150 7.39 -17.52 -5.92
CA GLY A 150 6.97 -16.70 -7.06
C GLY A 150 7.81 -15.43 -7.16
N ASN A 151 7.72 -14.80 -8.32
CA ASN A 151 8.28 -13.49 -8.58
C ASN A 151 7.52 -12.42 -7.75
N PRO A 152 8.06 -11.20 -7.59
CA PRO A 152 7.37 -10.13 -6.89
C PRO A 152 5.98 -9.85 -7.49
N THR A 153 5.02 -9.54 -6.62
CA THR A 153 3.69 -9.04 -7.03
C THR A 153 3.71 -7.52 -7.09
N VAL A 154 2.95 -6.94 -8.02
CA VAL A 154 2.84 -5.49 -8.21
C VAL A 154 1.40 -5.03 -8.03
N LYS A 155 1.19 -3.98 -7.25
CA LYS A 155 -0.08 -3.26 -7.15
C LYS A 155 0.10 -1.79 -7.47
N ILE A 156 -0.73 -1.28 -8.37
CA ILE A 156 -0.69 0.11 -8.83
C ILE A 156 -1.99 0.78 -8.42
N TYR A 157 -1.93 1.60 -7.37
CA TYR A 157 -3.05 2.42 -6.91
C TYR A 157 -3.04 3.75 -7.65
N TYR A 158 -4.01 3.95 -8.53
CA TYR A 158 -4.20 5.21 -9.26
C TYR A 158 -5.42 5.92 -8.69
N ALA A 159 -5.19 6.94 -7.86
CA ALA A 159 -6.23 7.65 -7.14
C ALA A 159 -6.58 8.99 -7.77
N THR A 160 -7.89 9.23 -7.93
CA THR A 160 -8.39 10.55 -8.33
C THR A 160 -9.54 11.00 -7.46
N THR A 161 -9.77 12.30 -7.44
CA THR A 161 -10.98 12.89 -6.82
C THR A 161 -12.24 12.75 -7.67
N GLY A 162 -12.15 12.03 -8.79
CA GLY A 162 -13.22 11.82 -9.75
C GLY A 162 -14.02 10.55 -9.47
N LYS A 163 -14.70 10.05 -10.50
CA LYS A 163 -15.46 8.79 -10.47
C LYS A 163 -14.90 7.84 -11.50
N TRP A 164 -14.60 6.62 -11.08
CA TRP A 164 -14.33 5.53 -12.01
C TRP A 164 -15.67 5.02 -12.53
N GLN A 165 -15.81 4.91 -13.85
CA GLN A 165 -17.07 4.53 -14.51
C GLN A 165 -16.88 3.37 -15.50
N ASP A 166 -15.79 2.62 -15.34
CA ASP A 166 -15.43 1.52 -16.25
C ASP A 166 -15.45 1.94 -17.73
N ASP A 167 -14.94 3.14 -18.02
CA ASP A 167 -14.87 3.66 -19.38
C ASP A 167 -14.12 2.63 -20.26
N PRO A 168 -14.74 2.09 -21.33
CA PRO A 168 -14.14 1.02 -22.12
C PRO A 168 -12.76 1.36 -22.70
N LYS A 169 -12.50 2.64 -23.01
CA LYS A 169 -11.20 3.09 -23.51
C LYS A 169 -10.15 3.07 -22.41
N LEU A 170 -10.50 3.54 -21.20
CA LEU A 170 -9.59 3.51 -20.06
C LEU A 170 -9.31 2.07 -19.62
N VAL A 171 -10.35 1.24 -19.51
CA VAL A 171 -10.21 -0.19 -19.19
C VAL A 171 -9.31 -0.91 -20.20
N LYS A 172 -9.54 -0.70 -21.51
CA LYS A 172 -8.70 -1.33 -22.54
C LYS A 172 -7.26 -0.83 -22.49
N ARG A 173 -7.05 0.47 -22.24
CA ARG A 173 -5.72 1.06 -22.09
C ARG A 173 -4.98 0.46 -20.90
N VAL A 174 -5.61 0.43 -19.72
CA VAL A 174 -5.05 -0.20 -18.52
C VAL A 174 -4.68 -1.66 -18.79
N SER A 175 -5.56 -2.42 -19.46
CA SER A 175 -5.26 -3.81 -19.83
C SER A 175 -4.00 -3.91 -20.69
N VAL A 176 -3.87 -3.10 -21.74
CA VAL A 176 -2.69 -3.14 -22.63
C VAL A 176 -1.41 -2.79 -21.88
N GLU A 177 -1.44 -1.73 -21.08
CA GLU A 177 -0.26 -1.30 -20.31
C GLU A 177 0.12 -2.32 -19.23
N ARG A 178 -0.86 -2.90 -18.54
CA ARG A 178 -0.65 -3.98 -17.57
C ARG A 178 -0.04 -5.20 -18.24
N ASP A 179 -0.61 -5.64 -19.37
CA ASP A 179 -0.11 -6.82 -20.09
C ASP A 179 1.35 -6.61 -20.52
N SER A 180 1.73 -5.40 -20.94
CA SER A 180 3.12 -5.11 -21.27
C SER A 180 4.09 -5.05 -20.08
N LEU A 181 3.61 -4.87 -18.84
CA LEU A 181 4.43 -5.08 -17.64
C LEU A 181 4.55 -6.58 -17.31
N ILE A 182 3.48 -7.35 -17.52
CA ILE A 182 3.49 -8.80 -17.35
C ILE A 182 4.46 -9.45 -18.34
N ASP A 183 4.52 -8.96 -19.58
CA ASP A 183 5.44 -9.42 -20.63
C ASP A 183 6.94 -9.22 -20.28
N LEU A 184 7.27 -8.54 -19.18
CA LEU A 184 8.63 -8.50 -18.65
C LEU A 184 9.05 -9.82 -17.98
N ASP A 185 8.11 -10.73 -17.69
CA ASP A 185 8.32 -12.05 -17.05
C ASP A 185 9.04 -12.01 -15.68
N ILE A 186 9.12 -10.82 -15.06
CA ILE A 186 9.74 -10.61 -13.74
C ILE A 186 8.73 -10.49 -12.59
N PHE A 187 7.43 -10.54 -12.88
CA PHE A 187 6.36 -10.43 -11.90
C PHE A 187 5.51 -11.68 -11.85
N GLU A 188 4.95 -11.99 -10.67
CA GLU A 188 3.92 -13.01 -10.55
C GLU A 188 2.54 -12.46 -10.96
N SER A 189 2.24 -11.22 -10.55
CA SER A 189 1.01 -10.53 -10.93
C SER A 189 1.22 -9.02 -10.97
N VAL A 190 0.40 -8.34 -11.79
CA VAL A 190 0.34 -6.88 -11.86
C VAL A 190 -1.12 -6.45 -11.79
N ASP A 191 -1.51 -5.83 -10.69
CA ASP A 191 -2.87 -5.34 -10.45
C ASP A 191 -2.91 -3.82 -10.56
N PHE A 192 -3.89 -3.30 -11.30
CA PHE A 192 -4.19 -1.87 -11.36
C PHE A 192 -5.49 -1.60 -10.62
N ILE A 193 -5.43 -0.73 -9.61
CA ILE A 193 -6.55 -0.38 -8.74
C ILE A 193 -6.94 1.09 -8.99
N PRO A 194 -8.01 1.34 -9.78
CA PRO A 194 -8.56 2.69 -9.88
C PRO A 194 -9.25 3.07 -8.57
N VAL A 195 -8.75 4.11 -7.91
CA VAL A 195 -9.32 4.63 -6.67
C VAL A 195 -10.05 5.93 -6.97
N ASP A 196 -11.38 5.88 -6.89
CA ASP A 196 -12.23 7.06 -7.00
C ASP A 196 -12.42 7.74 -5.62
N ALA A 197 -13.08 8.90 -5.59
CA ALA A 197 -13.28 9.64 -4.34
C ALA A 197 -13.97 8.80 -3.24
N LYS A 198 -14.96 7.97 -3.60
CA LYS A 198 -15.67 7.11 -2.63
C LYS A 198 -14.77 6.00 -2.11
N THR A 199 -13.98 5.40 -2.99
CA THR A 199 -13.02 4.36 -2.63
C THR A 199 -11.95 4.93 -1.71
N LEU A 200 -11.44 6.13 -2.01
CA LEU A 200 -10.46 6.81 -1.17
C LEU A 200 -11.00 7.09 0.24
N GLN A 201 -12.24 7.59 0.35
CA GLN A 201 -12.92 7.80 1.64
C GLN A 201 -13.04 6.49 2.44
N ARG A 202 -13.40 5.38 1.76
CA ARG A 202 -13.48 4.06 2.40
C ARG A 202 -12.11 3.58 2.87
N LEU A 203 -11.07 3.67 2.03
CA LEU A 203 -9.71 3.26 2.38
C LEU A 203 -9.20 4.02 3.61
N TYR A 204 -9.43 5.34 3.68
CA TYR A 204 -9.05 6.14 4.84
C TYR A 204 -9.82 5.74 6.10
N SER A 205 -11.14 5.53 5.99
CA SER A 205 -11.94 5.05 7.13
C SER A 205 -11.46 3.69 7.64
N ASN A 206 -11.08 2.79 6.73
CA ASN A 206 -10.57 1.46 7.06
C ASN A 206 -9.19 1.54 7.72
N ALA A 207 -8.33 2.44 7.24
CA ALA A 207 -7.03 2.71 7.85
C ALA A 207 -7.18 3.15 9.30
N LYS A 208 -8.12 4.05 9.60
CA LYS A 208 -8.40 4.52 10.97
C LYS A 208 -8.98 3.45 11.89
N ASN A 209 -9.79 2.54 11.35
CA ASN A 209 -10.42 1.49 12.13
C ASN A 209 -9.62 0.19 12.18
N ARG A 210 -8.40 0.14 11.60
CA ARG A 210 -7.64 -1.11 11.44
C ARG A 210 -7.42 -1.86 12.76
N PHE A 211 -7.12 -1.15 13.83
CA PHE A 211 -6.87 -1.73 15.16
C PHE A 211 -8.14 -2.01 15.97
N SER A 212 -9.32 -1.68 15.44
CA SER A 212 -10.60 -1.92 16.10
C SER A 212 -11.37 -3.02 15.37
N LYS A 213 -11.37 -4.23 15.95
CA LYS A 213 -12.16 -5.35 15.45
C LYS A 213 -13.30 -5.64 16.41
N SER A 214 -14.51 -5.74 15.87
CA SER A 214 -15.68 -6.17 16.63
C SER A 214 -15.89 -7.66 16.44
N ILE A 215 -16.02 -8.38 17.54
CA ILE A 215 -16.32 -9.81 17.58
C ILE A 215 -17.56 -10.07 18.42
N GLU A 216 -18.28 -11.14 18.08
CA GLU A 216 -19.33 -11.65 18.94
C GLU A 216 -18.74 -12.61 19.99
N PHE A 217 -18.51 -12.08 21.20
CA PHE A 217 -17.98 -12.88 22.31
C PHE A 217 -19.11 -13.35 23.23
N ALA A 218 -19.95 -14.27 22.73
CA ALA A 218 -21.14 -14.76 23.43
C ALA A 218 -20.80 -15.68 24.61
N SER A 219 -19.84 -16.60 24.44
CA SER A 219 -19.47 -17.59 25.47
C SER A 219 -18.38 -17.08 26.40
N LYS A 220 -18.69 -16.06 27.19
CA LYS A 220 -17.76 -15.44 28.16
C LYS A 220 -18.31 -15.41 29.59
N ILE A 221 -17.41 -15.46 30.56
CA ILE A 221 -17.63 -15.11 31.96
C ILE A 221 -16.86 -13.84 32.28
N THR A 222 -17.45 -12.95 33.07
CA THR A 222 -16.77 -11.76 33.59
C THR A 222 -15.89 -12.19 34.76
N LEU A 223 -14.61 -11.82 34.72
CA LEU A 223 -13.69 -12.09 35.81
C LEU A 223 -13.87 -11.02 36.92
N PRO A 224 -13.47 -11.33 38.16
CA PRO A 224 -13.54 -10.37 39.27
C PRO A 224 -12.77 -9.09 38.96
N GLU A 225 -13.22 -7.97 39.53
CA GLU A 225 -12.50 -6.70 39.41
C GLU A 225 -11.09 -6.80 39.98
N LEU A 226 -10.12 -6.38 39.17
CA LEU A 226 -8.71 -6.30 39.55
C LEU A 226 -8.31 -4.81 39.56
N PRO A 227 -7.52 -4.35 40.55
CA PRO A 227 -7.06 -2.96 40.58
C PRO A 227 -6.32 -2.58 39.28
N GLY A 228 -6.81 -1.56 38.60
CA GLY A 228 -6.22 -1.08 37.33
C GLY A 228 -6.75 -1.74 36.06
N VAL A 229 -7.68 -2.69 36.17
CA VAL A 229 -8.34 -3.33 35.01
C VAL A 229 -9.81 -2.92 34.98
N GLN A 230 -10.24 -2.21 33.94
CA GLN A 230 -11.63 -1.76 33.81
C GLN A 230 -12.61 -2.93 33.66
N GLU A 231 -12.31 -3.85 32.74
CA GLU A 231 -13.13 -5.03 32.48
C GLU A 231 -12.22 -6.20 32.10
N SER A 232 -12.59 -7.40 32.51
CA SER A 232 -11.87 -8.62 32.13
C SER A 232 -12.83 -9.79 31.93
N TYR A 233 -12.55 -10.58 30.90
CA TYR A 233 -13.42 -11.65 30.44
C TYR A 233 -12.60 -12.91 30.16
N LEU A 234 -13.17 -14.07 30.48
CA LEU A 234 -12.63 -15.38 30.12
C LEU A 234 -13.70 -16.15 29.36
N GLY A 235 -13.36 -16.80 28.25
CA GLY A 235 -14.37 -17.47 27.45
C GLY A 235 -13.83 -18.20 26.24
N TYR A 236 -14.76 -18.71 25.44
CA TYR A 236 -14.49 -19.37 24.17
C TYR A 236 -14.99 -18.50 23.03
N LEU A 237 -14.18 -18.39 21.97
CA LEU A 237 -14.51 -17.64 20.78
C LEU A 237 -14.69 -18.63 19.61
N PRO A 238 -15.80 -18.59 18.86
CA PRO A 238 -15.92 -19.36 17.62
C PRO A 238 -14.77 -19.05 16.67
N SER A 239 -14.32 -20.05 15.89
CA SER A 239 -13.23 -19.86 14.93
C SER A 239 -13.52 -18.74 13.93
N GLU A 240 -14.77 -18.63 13.46
CA GLU A 240 -15.21 -17.55 12.56
C GLU A 240 -15.03 -16.16 13.17
N GLU A 241 -15.29 -16.00 14.47
CA GLU A 241 -15.08 -14.73 15.19
C GLU A 241 -13.59 -14.46 15.44
N PHE A 242 -12.81 -15.51 15.72
CA PHE A 242 -11.35 -15.38 15.82
C PHE A 242 -10.73 -14.95 14.49
N MET A 243 -11.21 -15.49 13.36
CA MET A 243 -10.74 -15.10 12.04
C MET A 243 -10.93 -13.60 11.76
N LYS A 244 -11.98 -12.97 12.31
CA LYS A 244 -12.19 -11.52 12.18
C LYS A 244 -11.09 -10.69 12.86
N LEU A 245 -10.48 -11.21 13.94
CA LEU A 245 -9.38 -10.55 14.64
C LEU A 245 -8.08 -10.58 13.83
N ILE A 246 -7.84 -11.66 13.10
CA ILE A 246 -6.58 -11.92 12.38
C ILE A 246 -6.67 -11.68 10.88
N SER A 247 -7.79 -11.14 10.39
CA SER A 247 -8.01 -10.87 8.96
C SER A 247 -8.45 -9.42 8.70
N ASP A 248 -8.12 -8.90 7.53
CA ASP A 248 -8.62 -7.62 7.02
C ASP A 248 -10.09 -7.69 6.57
N GLU A 249 -10.67 -6.56 6.15
CA GLU A 249 -12.06 -6.51 5.67
C GLU A 249 -12.30 -7.27 4.35
N SER A 250 -11.23 -7.60 3.64
CA SER A 250 -11.26 -8.37 2.40
C SER A 250 -11.07 -9.88 2.64
N GLY A 251 -10.91 -10.30 3.91
CA GLY A 251 -10.71 -11.69 4.30
C GLY A 251 -9.28 -12.20 4.18
N ASN A 252 -8.29 -11.33 3.93
CA ASN A 252 -6.88 -11.73 3.92
C ASN A 252 -6.34 -11.72 5.35
N MET A 253 -5.49 -12.70 5.69
CA MET A 253 -4.83 -12.70 6.98
C MET A 253 -3.87 -11.52 7.12
N LEU A 254 -3.90 -10.89 8.29
CA LEU A 254 -2.96 -9.85 8.72
C LEU A 254 -1.61 -10.50 9.00
N LYS A 255 -0.83 -10.72 7.93
CA LYS A 255 0.46 -11.42 7.95
C LYS A 255 1.41 -10.91 9.05
N GLY A 256 1.47 -9.60 9.29
CA GLY A 256 2.31 -8.98 10.32
C GLY A 256 2.14 -9.56 11.73
N LEU A 257 0.90 -9.92 12.11
CA LEU A 257 0.61 -10.53 13.42
C LEU A 257 1.32 -11.89 13.65
N PHE A 258 1.77 -12.54 12.58
CA PHE A 258 2.37 -13.88 12.63
C PHE A 258 3.89 -13.86 12.51
N TYR A 259 4.48 -12.76 12.08
CA TYR A 259 5.94 -12.64 11.88
C TYR A 259 6.64 -11.93 13.05
N ASP A 260 5.88 -11.35 13.98
CA ASP A 260 6.37 -10.58 15.13
C ASP A 260 6.70 -11.43 16.38
N ASN A 261 6.88 -12.75 16.25
CA ASN A 261 7.20 -13.66 17.38
C ASN A 261 8.56 -14.36 17.22
#